data_AF-K1Z5U6-F1
#
_entry.id   AF-K1Z5U6-F1
#
_cell.length_a   1.000
_cell.length_b   1.000
_cell.length_c   1.000
_cell.angle_alpha   90.00
_cell.angle_beta   90.00
_cell.angle_gamma   90.00
#
_symmetry.space_group_name_H-M   'P 1'
#
loop_
_entity.id
_entity.type
_entity.pdbx_description
1 polymer ?
#
loop_
_entity_poly.entity_id
_entity_poly.type
_entity_poly.pdbx_seq_one_letter_code
_entity_poly.pdbx_strand_id
1 'polypeptide(L)' 'MLSLKLIQEVIEEPLGGAHRNPGEMAVALKKRLIANLTSLQAITIPELVRARQNFWMQV' A
#
# COMPACT_ATOMS: atom_id res chain seq x y z
N MET A 1 9.18 5.27 -8.98
CA MET A 1 8.70 3.98 -8.42
C MET A 1 7.27 3.68 -8.84
N LEU A 2 6.29 4.54 -8.56
CA LEU A 2 4.89 4.32 -8.96
C LEU A 2 4.75 4.19 -10.50
N SER A 3 5.36 5.09 -11.27
CA SER A 3 5.39 5.02 -12.75
C SER A 3 6.14 3.80 -13.30
N LEU A 4 7.03 3.22 -12.50
CA LEU A 4 7.76 1.99 -12.82
C LEU A 4 7.04 0.74 -12.31
N LYS A 5 5.81 0.89 -11.76
CA LYS A 5 5.01 -0.20 -11.18
C LYS A 5 5.70 -0.96 -10.03
N LEU A 6 6.68 -0.36 -9.37
CA LEU A 6 7.38 -0.98 -8.22
C LEU A 6 6.59 -0.90 -6.91
N ILE A 7 5.66 0.06 -6.82
CA ILE A 7 4.78 0.29 -5.66
C ILE A 7 3.36 0.51 -6.17
N GLN A 8 2.36 0.24 -5.35
CA GLN A 8 0.94 0.37 -5.71
C GLN A 8 0.35 1.73 -5.34
N GLU A 9 0.87 2.35 -4.27
CA GLU A 9 0.36 3.62 -3.79
C GLU A 9 1.48 4.48 -3.19
N VAL A 10 1.24 5.80 -3.18
CA VAL A 10 2.02 6.77 -2.43
C VAL A 10 1.06 7.39 -1.41
N ILE A 11 1.45 7.40 -0.14
CA ILE A 11 0.67 8.03 0.93
C ILE A 11 1.22 9.45 1.10
N GLU A 12 0.36 10.44 0.95
CA GLU A 12 0.76 11.84 1.14
C GLU A 12 1.11 12.10 2.61
N GLU A 13 2.19 12.85 2.81
CA GLU A 13 2.60 13.30 4.13
C GLU A 13 1.80 14.56 4.54
N PRO A 14 1.66 14.82 5.85
CA PRO A 14 1.17 16.08 6.38
C PRO A 14 1.96 17.28 5.84
N LEU A 15 1.36 18.48 5.88
CA LEU A 15 2.03 19.70 5.42
C LEU A 15 3.37 19.91 6.15
N GLY A 16 4.44 19.99 5.37
CA GLY A 16 5.81 20.14 5.87
C GLY A 16 6.45 18.84 6.37
N GLY A 17 5.79 17.69 6.19
CA GLY A 17 6.34 16.35 6.34
C GLY A 17 5.82 15.57 7.54
N ALA A 18 5.97 14.25 7.47
CA ALA A 18 5.50 13.29 8.49
C ALA A 18 6.06 13.58 9.90
N HIS A 19 7.29 14.08 9.99
CA HIS A 19 7.93 14.44 11.24
C HIS A 19 7.26 15.64 11.95
N ARG A 20 6.57 16.53 11.22
CA ARG A 20 5.89 17.69 11.80
C ARG A 20 4.57 17.35 12.45
N ASN A 21 3.87 16.35 11.92
CA ASN A 21 2.64 15.83 12.53
C ASN A 21 2.58 14.29 12.46
N PRO A 22 3.34 13.58 13.32
CA PRO A 22 3.38 12.12 13.30
C PRO A 22 2.02 11.47 13.58
N GLY A 23 1.15 12.13 14.35
CA GLY A 23 -0.19 11.64 14.66
C GLY A 23 -1.07 11.57 13.41
N GLU A 24 -1.08 12.64 12.61
CA GLU A 24 -1.80 12.65 11.33
C GLU A 24 -1.23 11.64 10.34
N MET A 25 0.10 11.54 10.25
CA MET A 25 0.75 10.52 9.41
C MET A 25 0.36 9.10 9.83
N ALA A 26 0.33 8.81 11.14
CA ALA A 26 -0.06 7.49 11.64
C ALA A 26 -1.52 7.15 11.31
N VAL A 27 -2.44 8.13 11.39
CA VAL A 27 -3.83 7.95 11.00
C VAL A 27 -3.96 7.66 9.50
N ALA A 28 -3.26 8.44 8.66
CA ALA A 28 -3.24 8.23 7.21
C ALA A 28 -2.70 6.84 6.85
N LEU A 29 -1.55 6.46 7.42
CA LEU A 29 -0.93 5.16 7.21
C LEU A 29 -1.85 4.02 7.67
N LYS A 30 -2.42 4.10 8.88
CA LYS A 30 -3.34 3.09 9.41
C LYS A 30 -4.54 2.88 8.49
N LYS A 31 -5.14 3.97 8.00
CA LYS A 31 -6.29 3.92 7.08
C LYS A 31 -5.94 3.16 5.80
N ARG A 32 -4.76 3.42 5.22
CA ARG A 32 -4.31 2.74 3.99
C ARG A 32 -3.97 1.26 4.22
N LEU A 33 -3.28 0.94 5.32
CA LEU A 33 -2.95 -0.44 5.69
C LEU A 33 -4.21 -1.29 5.88
N ILE A 34 -5.22 -0.78 6.60
CA ILE A 34 -6.48 -1.49 6.81
C ILE A 34 -7.20 -1.70 5.48
N ALA A 35 -7.32 -0.65 4.65
CA ALA A 35 -7.97 -0.76 3.35
C ALA A 35 -7.31 -1.82 2.46
N ASN A 36 -5.99 -1.79 2.33
CA ASN A 36 -5.24 -2.75 1.50
C ASN A 36 -5.36 -4.17 2.08
N LEU A 37 -5.23 -4.34 3.39
CA LEU A 37 -5.37 -5.65 4.02
C LEU A 37 -6.76 -6.25 3.79
N THR A 38 -7.82 -5.44 3.97
CA THR A 38 -9.20 -5.88 3.72
C THR A 38 -9.40 -6.28 2.26
N SER A 39 -8.84 -5.53 1.29
CA SER A 39 -8.90 -5.90 -0.12
C SER A 39 -8.18 -7.22 -0.41
N LEU A 40 -7.02 -7.45 0.20
CA LEU A 40 -6.27 -8.71 0.02
C LEU A 40 -6.97 -9.91 0.68
N GLN A 41 -7.65 -9.71 1.81
CA GLN A 41 -8.39 -10.76 2.51
C GLN A 41 -9.62 -11.25 1.74
N ALA A 42 -10.15 -10.43 0.82
CA ALA A 42 -11.26 -10.84 -0.04
C ALA A 42 -10.83 -11.78 -1.18
N ILE A 43 -9.51 -11.95 -1.39
CA ILE A 43 -8.94 -12.80 -2.44
C ILE A 43 -8.65 -14.18 -1.86
N THR A 44 -8.96 -15.24 -2.60
CA THR A 44 -8.62 -16.59 -2.15
C THR A 44 -7.10 -16.77 -2.07
N ILE A 45 -6.63 -17.60 -1.15
CA ILE A 45 -5.19 -17.83 -0.96
C ILE A 45 -4.48 -18.25 -2.27
N PRO A 46 -5.02 -19.18 -3.10
CA PRO A 46 -4.38 -19.53 -4.37
C PRO A 46 -4.26 -18.35 -5.34
N GLU A 47 -5.29 -17.50 -5.43
CA GLU A 47 -5.28 -16.32 -6.29
C GLU A 47 -4.32 -15.25 -5.78
N LEU A 48 -4.24 -15.05 -4.46
CA LEU A 48 -3.34 -14.09 -3.83
C LEU A 48 -1.86 -14.45 -4.10
N VAL A 49 -1.52 -15.73 -4.03
CA VAL A 49 -0.16 -16.22 -4.37
C VAL A 49 0.14 -15.99 -5.85
N ARG A 50 -0.80 -16.33 -6.73
CA ARG A 50 -0.65 -16.12 -8.18
C ARG A 50 -0.49 -14.63 -8.52
N ALA A 51 -1.29 -13.76 -7.92
CA ALA A 51 -1.21 -12.32 -8.10
C ALA A 51 0.17 -11.78 -7.68
N ARG A 52 0.70 -12.26 -6.55
CA ARG A 52 2.05 -11.90 -6.09
C ARG A 52 3.13 -12.36 -7.08
N GLN A 53 3.06 -13.58 -7.58
CA GLN A 53 4.02 -14.09 -8.59
C GLN A 53 3.97 -13.25 -9.87
N ASN A 54 2.76 -12.98 -10.37
CA ASN A 54 2.56 -12.17 -11.57
C ASN A 54 3.15 -10.76 -11.43
N PHE A 55 2.99 -10.13 -10.26
CA PHE A 55 3.59 -8.82 -9.99
C PHE A 55 5.11 -8.84 -10.24
N TRP A 56 5.83 -9.82 -9.68
CA TRP A 56 7.29 -9.90 -9.81
C TRP A 56 7.78 -10.35 -11.19
N MET A 57 6.94 -11.05 -11.97
CA MET A 57 7.29 -11.46 -13.33
C MET A 57 7.04 -10.36 -14.39
N GLN A 58 6.28 -9.32 -14.03
CA GLN A 58 5.92 -8.20 -14.90
C GLN A 58 6.69 -6.91 -14.60
N VAL A 59 7.41 -6.90 -13.48
CA VAL A 59 8.36 -5.86 -13.06
C VAL A 59 9.72 -6.20 -13.64
#